data_AF-A0A537WF74-F1
#
_entry.id   AF-A0A537WF74-F1
#
_cell.length_a   1.000
_cell.length_b   1.000
_cell.length_c   1.000
_cell.angle_alpha   90.00
_cell.angle_beta   90.00
_cell.angle_gamma   90.00
#
_symmetry.space_group_name_H-M   'P 1'
#
loop_
_entity.id
_entity.type
_entity.pdbx_description
1 polymer ?
#
loop_
_entity_poly.entity_id
_entity_poly.type
_entity_poly.pdbx_seq_one_letter_code
_entity_poly.pdbx_strand_id
1 'polypeptide(L)'
;MVDTFIARSSDGGTSWTETKVTNHGSNFGWETHGSRRIGFWGDYIYVSAVPGAVNVTWTDSRDLVAGSDPRETGADDDHDGFDGYQPCTYVPNDINAPSYSQPLVSDSCLSQGGLDQNIYSDRL
;
A
#
# COMPACT_ATOMS: atom_id res chain seq x y z
N MET A 1 6.00 2.24 -10.11
CA MET A 1 6.70 2.53 -8.85
C MET A 1 6.91 4.03 -8.71
N VAL A 2 6.70 4.58 -7.52
CA VAL A 2 6.98 5.99 -7.20
C VAL A 2 7.88 6.09 -5.98
N ASP A 3 8.67 7.15 -5.92
CA ASP A 3 9.66 7.37 -4.87
C ASP A 3 9.16 8.36 -3.81
N THR A 4 9.71 8.26 -2.58
CA THR A 4 9.44 9.20 -1.50
C THR A 4 10.52 10.28 -1.45
N PHE A 5 10.10 11.53 -1.35
CA PHE A 5 10.96 12.70 -1.23
C PHE A 5 10.59 13.55 -0.02
N ILE A 6 11.57 14.25 0.54
CA ILE A 6 11.36 15.43 1.37
C ILE A 6 11.68 16.69 0.55
N ALA A 7 10.96 17.77 0.79
CA ALA A 7 11.25 19.07 0.22
C ALA A 7 11.54 20.10 1.33
N ARG A 8 12.59 20.92 1.15
CA ARG A 8 12.94 22.02 2.06
C ARG A 8 12.92 23.36 1.34
N SER A 9 12.33 24.37 1.97
CA SER A 9 12.39 25.77 1.54
C SER A 9 13.22 26.61 2.52
N SER A 10 13.93 27.60 1.98
CA SER A 10 14.63 28.65 2.76
C SER A 10 14.06 30.05 2.54
N ASP A 11 12.98 30.17 1.76
CA ASP A 11 12.42 31.44 1.27
C ASP A 11 10.90 31.55 1.50
N GLY A 12 10.42 30.93 2.59
CA GLY A 12 9.00 30.98 2.97
C GLY A 12 8.07 30.15 2.08
N GLY A 13 8.60 29.14 1.38
CA GLY A 13 7.84 28.25 0.51
C GLY A 13 7.76 28.70 -0.95
N THR A 14 8.52 29.72 -1.34
CA THR A 14 8.56 30.23 -2.73
C THR A 14 9.29 29.25 -3.65
N SER A 15 10.37 28.63 -3.15
CA SER A 15 11.09 27.56 -3.83
C SER A 15 11.43 26.42 -2.88
N TRP A 16 11.63 25.23 -3.44
CA TRP A 16 11.86 23.99 -2.70
C TRP A 16 13.02 23.21 -3.31
N THR A 17 13.87 22.66 -2.45
CA THR A 17 14.90 21.67 -2.83
C THR A 17 14.43 20.30 -2.36
N GLU A 18 14.35 19.35 -3.27
CA GLU A 18 13.90 17.98 -3.01
C GLU A 18 15.07 17.05 -2.71
N THR A 19 14.86 16.06 -1.85
CA THR A 19 15.83 14.99 -1.54
C THR A 19 15.08 13.68 -1.41
N LYS A 20 15.52 12.66 -2.15
CA LYS A 20 14.96 11.31 -2.06
C LYS A 20 15.33 10.68 -0.71
N VAL A 21 14.34 10.15 0.02
CA VAL A 21 14.52 9.58 1.38
C VAL A 21 14.42 8.06 1.43
N THR A 22 14.32 7.41 0.27
CA THR A 22 14.20 5.97 0.14
C THR A 22 15.02 5.49 -1.05
N ASN A 23 15.51 4.24 -1.04
CA ASN A 23 16.09 3.58 -2.22
C ASN A 23 15.11 2.60 -2.88
N HIS A 24 13.91 2.45 -2.32
CA HIS A 24 12.83 1.60 -2.84
C HIS A 24 11.66 2.48 -3.24
N GLY A 25 11.13 2.22 -4.45
CA GLY A 25 9.87 2.79 -4.88
C GLY A 25 8.70 1.95 -4.39
N SER A 26 7.58 2.60 -4.13
CA SER A 26 6.32 2.00 -3.72
C SER A 26 5.39 1.85 -4.94
N ASN A 27 4.64 0.76 -5.01
CA ASN A 27 3.64 0.51 -6.06
C ASN A 27 2.25 0.90 -5.55
N PHE A 28 1.73 2.02 -6.04
CA PHE A 28 0.43 2.52 -5.60
C PHE A 28 -0.76 1.84 -6.28
N GLY A 29 -0.50 0.89 -7.17
CA GLY A 29 -1.56 0.10 -7.83
C GLY A 29 -2.09 -1.06 -7.00
N TRP A 30 -1.35 -1.57 -6.00
CA TRP A 30 -1.72 -2.79 -5.28
C TRP A 30 -3.14 -2.77 -4.71
N GLU A 31 -3.90 -3.82 -5.02
CA GLU A 31 -5.30 -3.97 -4.67
C GLU A 31 -5.50 -4.47 -3.23
N THR A 32 -5.42 -3.54 -2.29
CA THR A 32 -5.47 -3.85 -0.85
C THR A 32 -6.82 -3.54 -0.21
N HIS A 33 -7.69 -2.79 -0.90
CA HIS A 33 -8.94 -2.28 -0.33
C HIS A 33 -10.16 -2.64 -1.20
N GLY A 34 -11.36 -2.27 -0.74
CA GLY A 34 -12.60 -2.52 -1.47
C GLY A 34 -12.91 -4.00 -1.69
N SER A 35 -12.52 -4.84 -0.74
CA SER A 35 -12.45 -6.30 -0.87
C SER A 35 -11.41 -6.76 -1.89
N ARG A 36 -10.22 -6.12 -1.90
CA ARG A 36 -9.08 -6.44 -2.78
C ARG A 36 -9.47 -6.29 -4.26
N ARG A 37 -9.87 -5.08 -4.63
CA ARG A 37 -10.30 -4.69 -6.00
C ARG A 37 -9.88 -3.28 -6.41
N ILE A 38 -9.31 -2.55 -5.44
CA ILE A 38 -8.92 -1.16 -5.65
C ILE A 38 -7.60 -0.91 -4.96
N GLY A 39 -6.74 -0.21 -5.68
CA GLY A 39 -5.59 0.46 -5.11
C GLY A 39 -6.04 1.50 -4.08
N PHE A 40 -5.47 1.48 -2.89
CA PHE A 40 -5.69 2.49 -1.86
C PHE A 40 -4.43 2.72 -1.06
N TRP A 41 -4.17 4.00 -0.77
CA TRP A 41 -2.94 4.50 -0.16
C TRP A 41 -3.29 5.72 0.67
N GLY A 42 -3.50 5.53 1.97
CA GLY A 42 -4.26 6.49 2.76
C GLY A 42 -3.60 7.10 3.98
N ASP A 43 -2.90 6.34 4.81
CA ASP A 43 -3.04 6.72 6.23
C ASP A 43 -1.88 7.51 6.86
N TYR A 44 -0.64 7.49 6.36
CA TYR A 44 0.44 8.19 7.07
C TYR A 44 1.52 8.79 6.17
N ILE A 45 1.55 10.13 6.10
CA ILE A 45 2.73 10.93 5.77
C ILE A 45 2.90 11.99 6.86
N TYR A 46 4.09 12.08 7.45
CA TYR A 46 4.34 13.02 8.53
C TYR A 46 5.76 13.56 8.50
N VAL A 47 5.91 14.82 8.92
CA VAL A 47 7.20 15.50 9.07
C VAL A 47 7.24 16.12 10.45
N SER A 48 8.27 15.79 11.22
CA SER A 48 8.61 16.46 12.48
C SER A 48 9.92 17.22 12.30
N ALA A 49 9.91 18.53 12.52
CA ALA A 49 11.07 19.39 12.37
C ALA A 49 11.31 20.21 13.65
N VAL A 50 12.51 20.08 14.22
CA VAL A 50 13.00 20.85 15.37
C VAL A 50 14.42 21.34 15.08
N PRO A 51 14.98 22.30 15.85
CA PRO A 51 16.37 22.71 15.67
C PRO A 51 17.32 21.50 15.73
N GLY A 52 18.02 21.21 14.63
CA GLY A 52 19.01 20.12 14.54
C GLY A 52 18.46 18.72 14.23
N ALA A 53 17.17 18.56 13.96
CA ALA A 53 16.63 17.27 13.51
C ALA A 53 15.36 17.42 12.66
N VAL A 54 15.31 16.68 11.55
CA VAL A 54 14.08 16.48 10.78
C VAL A 54 13.82 14.98 10.64
N ASN A 55 12.63 14.53 11.01
CA ASN A 55 12.21 13.14 10.82
C ASN A 55 11.01 13.12 9.88
N VAL A 56 11.02 12.19 8.94
CA VAL A 56 9.92 11.96 8.01
C VAL A 56 9.45 10.53 8.14
N THR A 57 8.13 10.32 8.02
CA THR A 57 7.54 8.97 7.97
C THR A 57 6.55 8.88 6.82
N TRP A 58 6.50 7.73 6.15
CA TRP A 58 5.59 7.48 5.04
C TRP A 58 5.12 6.01 5.01
N THR A 59 3.93 5.79 4.46
CA THR A 59 3.42 4.47 4.08
C THR A 59 4.07 3.95 2.78
N ASP A 60 4.41 2.67 2.71
CA ASP A 60 5.13 2.06 1.57
C ASP A 60 4.71 0.59 1.33
N SER A 61 4.63 0.16 0.05
CA SER A 61 4.29 -1.22 -0.35
C SER A 61 5.46 -2.17 -0.51
N ARG A 62 6.72 -1.77 -0.25
CA ARG A 62 7.86 -2.62 -0.65
C ARG A 62 7.85 -4.04 -0.07
N ASP A 63 7.19 -4.24 1.07
CA ASP A 63 7.05 -5.54 1.74
C ASP A 63 5.76 -6.29 1.34
N LEU A 64 4.89 -5.67 0.52
CA LEU A 64 3.67 -6.30 0.04
C LEU A 64 4.03 -7.45 -0.90
N VAL A 65 3.51 -8.62 -0.57
CA VAL A 65 3.71 -9.85 -1.34
C VAL A 65 2.69 -9.92 -2.46
N ALA A 66 3.18 -9.98 -3.70
CA ALA A 66 2.33 -10.19 -4.87
C ALA A 66 1.64 -11.55 -4.83
N GLY A 67 0.45 -11.65 -5.42
CA GLY A 67 -0.31 -12.89 -5.53
C GLY A 67 -1.21 -12.89 -6.75
N SER A 68 -2.29 -13.65 -6.63
CA SER A 68 -3.41 -13.67 -7.55
C SER A 68 -4.68 -13.70 -6.71
N ASP A 69 -5.72 -13.00 -7.14
CA ASP A 69 -7.02 -13.11 -6.50
C ASP A 69 -7.69 -14.43 -6.90
N PRO A 70 -7.96 -15.36 -5.96
CA PRO A 70 -8.62 -16.63 -6.29
C PRO A 70 -10.05 -16.48 -6.82
N ARG A 71 -10.65 -15.29 -6.71
CA ARG A 71 -11.97 -14.98 -7.24
C ARG A 71 -11.94 -14.53 -8.69
N GLU A 72 -10.81 -14.02 -9.15
CA GLU A 72 -10.59 -13.62 -10.53
C GLU A 72 -10.39 -14.87 -11.38
N THR A 73 -11.43 -15.24 -12.13
CA THR A 73 -11.39 -16.41 -12.99
C THR A 73 -12.04 -16.09 -14.33
N GLY A 74 -11.47 -16.61 -15.42
CA GLY A 74 -12.06 -16.46 -16.74
C GLY A 74 -12.04 -15.01 -17.24
N ALA A 75 -13.21 -14.42 -17.46
CA ALA A 75 -13.33 -13.06 -17.99
C ALA A 75 -13.25 -11.97 -16.91
N ASP A 76 -13.34 -12.36 -15.64
CA ASP A 76 -13.25 -11.45 -14.49
C ASP A 76 -11.80 -11.24 -14.02
N ASP A 77 -10.85 -12.00 -14.56
CA ASP A 77 -9.42 -11.82 -14.31
C ASP A 77 -8.86 -10.77 -15.28
N ASP A 78 -8.60 -9.58 -14.73
CA ASP A 78 -8.09 -8.45 -15.51
C ASP A 78 -6.58 -8.57 -15.80
N HIS A 79 -5.91 -9.55 -15.19
CA HIS A 79 -4.49 -9.87 -15.31
C HIS A 79 -3.57 -8.64 -15.19
N ASP A 80 -3.99 -7.63 -14.41
CA ASP A 80 -3.28 -6.37 -14.32
C ASP A 80 -1.97 -6.47 -13.49
N GLY A 81 -1.84 -7.55 -12.71
CA GLY A 81 -0.68 -7.86 -11.89
C GLY A 81 -0.58 -7.04 -10.61
N PHE A 82 -1.67 -6.42 -10.17
CA PHE A 82 -1.77 -5.62 -8.94
C PHE A 82 -2.42 -6.38 -7.78
N ASP A 83 -2.58 -7.69 -7.88
CA ASP A 83 -3.06 -8.56 -6.82
C ASP A 83 -2.08 -8.76 -5.67
N GLY A 84 -2.54 -8.50 -4.45
CA GLY A 84 -1.83 -8.92 -3.24
C GLY A 84 -1.99 -10.41 -2.97
N TYR A 85 -1.07 -10.99 -2.20
CA TYR A 85 -1.18 -12.36 -1.72
C TYR A 85 -2.49 -12.57 -0.94
N GLN A 86 -3.29 -13.54 -1.39
CA GLN A 86 -4.63 -13.78 -0.89
C GLN A 86 -4.88 -15.29 -0.74
N PRO A 87 -4.48 -15.90 0.39
CA PRO A 87 -4.61 -17.35 0.59
C PRO A 87 -6.00 -17.77 1.10
N CYS A 88 -6.91 -16.82 1.30
CA CYS A 88 -8.25 -17.11 1.80
C CYS A 88 -9.16 -17.66 0.69
N THR A 89 -10.08 -18.56 1.06
CA THR A 89 -11.19 -18.98 0.20
C THR A 89 -12.41 -18.10 0.46
N TYR A 90 -12.92 -17.48 -0.59
CA TYR A 90 -14.10 -16.62 -0.53
C TYR A 90 -15.37 -17.40 -0.82
N VAL A 91 -16.45 -17.10 -0.10
CA VAL A 91 -17.76 -17.74 -0.32
C VAL A 91 -18.84 -16.66 -0.43
N PRO A 92 -19.41 -16.44 -1.63
CA PRO A 92 -19.07 -17.09 -2.91
C PRO A 92 -17.68 -16.72 -3.42
N ASN A 93 -17.08 -17.57 -4.25
CA ASN A 93 -15.81 -17.29 -4.91
C ASN A 93 -16.05 -16.49 -6.20
N ASP A 94 -16.48 -15.24 -6.05
CA ASP A 94 -16.85 -14.32 -7.12
C ASP A 94 -16.44 -12.91 -6.71
N ILE A 95 -15.56 -12.27 -7.48
CA ILE A 95 -15.01 -10.94 -7.19
C ILE A 95 -16.10 -9.85 -7.13
N ASN A 96 -17.18 -10.06 -7.87
CA ASN A 96 -18.32 -9.15 -7.97
C ASN A 96 -19.41 -9.44 -6.95
N ALA A 97 -19.20 -10.41 -6.05
CA ALA A 97 -20.17 -10.72 -5.01
C ALA A 97 -20.45 -9.50 -4.12
N PRO A 98 -21.73 -9.20 -3.82
CA PRO A 98 -22.09 -8.05 -2.98
C PRO A 98 -21.68 -8.22 -1.52
N SER A 99 -21.47 -9.47 -1.09
CA SER A 99 -20.97 -9.83 0.23
C SER A 99 -20.36 -11.22 0.23
N TYR A 100 -19.53 -11.48 1.23
CA TYR A 100 -18.90 -12.77 1.45
C TYR A 100 -19.24 -13.29 2.85
N SER A 101 -19.54 -14.58 2.93
CA SER A 101 -19.74 -15.31 4.19
C SER A 101 -18.43 -15.86 4.78
N GLN A 102 -17.38 -15.93 3.97
CA GLN A 102 -16.01 -16.32 4.30
C GLN A 102 -15.03 -15.48 3.46
N PRO A 103 -13.81 -15.19 3.95
CA PRO A 103 -13.30 -15.52 5.29
C PRO A 103 -13.98 -14.71 6.40
N LEU A 104 -14.04 -15.26 7.61
CA LEU A 104 -14.38 -14.52 8.82
C LEU A 104 -13.18 -13.66 9.25
N VAL A 105 -13.44 -12.57 9.97
CA VAL A 105 -12.39 -11.68 10.50
C VAL A 105 -11.36 -12.39 11.41
N SER A 106 -11.71 -13.55 11.94
CA SER A 106 -10.82 -14.38 12.77
C SER A 106 -9.96 -15.36 11.98
N ASP A 107 -10.18 -15.51 10.67
CA ASP A 107 -9.48 -16.50 9.88
C ASP A 107 -8.02 -16.10 9.65
N SER A 108 -7.12 -16.98 10.06
CA SER A 108 -5.66 -16.74 10.00
C SER A 108 -5.12 -16.48 8.59
N CYS A 109 -5.84 -16.90 7.53
CA CYS A 109 -5.46 -16.61 6.14
C CYS A 109 -5.43 -15.11 5.85
N LEU A 110 -6.20 -14.28 6.59
CA LEU A 110 -6.23 -12.83 6.42
C LEU A 110 -4.95 -12.13 6.93
N SER A 111 -4.08 -12.85 7.65
CA SER A 111 -2.86 -12.29 8.25
C SER A 111 -1.57 -12.92 7.70
N GLN A 112 -1.61 -13.47 6.49
CA GLN A 112 -0.44 -14.09 5.84
C GLN A 112 0.28 -13.15 4.86
N GLY A 113 -0.11 -11.88 4.82
CA GLY A 113 0.46 -10.85 3.93
C GLY A 113 -0.53 -10.36 2.87
N GLY A 114 -0.04 -9.53 1.96
CA GLY A 114 -0.80 -8.98 0.81
C GLY A 114 -1.66 -7.76 1.16
N LEU A 115 -1.59 -7.27 2.40
CA LEU A 115 -2.20 -6.03 2.88
C LEU A 115 -1.17 -5.07 3.48
N ASP A 116 0.11 -5.36 3.29
CA ASP A 116 1.21 -4.73 4.00
C ASP A 116 1.41 -3.30 3.49
N GLN A 117 0.89 -2.33 4.27
CA GLN A 117 1.11 -0.90 4.10
C GLN A 117 1.99 -0.40 5.24
N ASN A 118 3.25 -0.84 5.23
CA ASN A 118 4.19 -0.60 6.31
C ASN A 118 4.58 0.88 6.40
N ILE A 119 4.89 1.33 7.62
CA ILE A 119 5.35 2.70 7.89
C ILE A 119 6.87 2.69 8.01
N TYR A 120 7.52 3.46 7.15
CA TYR A 120 8.96 3.69 7.19
C TYR A 120 9.24 5.10 7.66
N SER A 121 10.47 5.30 8.16
CA SER A 121 10.94 6.60 8.59
C SER A 121 12.38 6.82 8.19
N ASP A 122 12.74 8.08 7.96
CA ASP A 122 14.11 8.52 7.78
C ASP A 122 14.38 9.80 8.58
N ARG A 123 15.67 10.04 8.88
CA ARG A 123 16.13 11.21 9.64
C ARG A 123 17.19 11.96 8.85
N LEU A 124 16.99 13.28 8.77
CA LEU A 124 17.86 14.24 8.07
C LEU A 124 18.52 15.20 9.06
#